data_AF-Q3MGN0-F1
#
_entry.id   AF-Q3MGN0-F1
#
_cell.length_a   1.000
_cell.length_b   1.000
_cell.length_c   1.000
_cell.angle_alpha   90.00
_cell.angle_beta   90.00
_cell.angle_gamma   90.00
#
_symmetry.space_group_name_H-M   'P 1'
#
loop_
_entity.id
_entity.type
_entity.pdbx_description
1 polymer ?
#
loop_
_entity_poly.entity_id
_entity_poly.type
_entity_poly.pdbx_seq_one_letter_code
_entity_poly.pdbx_strand_id
1 'polypeptide(L)'
;MIDIASIVTFLAPYLPSLLNVGSKVAEGAYQQAGADGWDKAKAIWGKLQPKVEAKEAAKEAAADVAQKPEDEDLQASLRVQLKKILDADTTLAEEIAQILQATKSNDSSVNLNAQAYGESIQINTAGNVNNPTYDLRRYDNPK
;
A
#
# COMPACT_ATOMS: atom_id res chain seq x y z
N MET A 1 8.52 -9.33 4.31
CA MET A 1 8.87 -8.25 5.26
C MET A 1 8.73 -6.95 4.51
N ILE A 2 7.94 -5.99 5.01
CA ILE A 2 7.75 -4.72 4.30
C ILE A 2 9.07 -3.94 4.29
N ASP A 3 9.48 -3.46 3.12
CA ASP A 3 10.67 -2.61 3.04
C ASP A 3 10.29 -1.16 3.30
N ILE A 4 10.59 -0.69 4.51
CA ILE A 4 10.24 0.66 4.96
C ILE A 4 10.98 1.72 4.13
N ALA A 5 12.18 1.40 3.62
CA ALA A 5 12.90 2.30 2.72
C ALA A 5 12.10 2.54 1.44
N SER A 6 11.56 1.47 0.82
CA SER A 6 10.71 1.58 -0.36
C SER A 6 9.45 2.41 -0.11
N ILE A 7 8.84 2.35 1.08
CA ILE A 7 7.70 3.21 1.44
C ILE A 7 8.14 4.67 1.51
N VAL A 8 9.28 4.96 2.16
CA VAL A 8 9.80 6.32 2.29
C VAL A 8 10.17 6.87 0.92
N THR A 9 10.91 6.13 0.10
CA THR A 9 11.28 6.54 -1.25
C THR A 9 10.06 6.71 -2.15
N PHE A 10 9.03 5.87 -1.99
CA PHE A 10 7.76 6.05 -2.71
C PHE A 10 7.03 7.30 -2.25
N LEU A 11 6.92 7.55 -0.95
CA LEU A 11 6.19 8.70 -0.39
C LEU A 11 6.93 10.03 -0.53
N ALA A 12 8.27 10.03 -0.53
CA ALA A 12 9.11 11.21 -0.57
C ALA A 12 8.67 12.27 -1.59
N PRO A 13 8.47 11.96 -2.90
CA PRO A 13 8.02 12.95 -3.87
C PRO A 13 6.56 13.41 -3.66
N TYR A 14 5.75 12.67 -2.90
CA TYR A 14 4.35 13.01 -2.63
C TYR A 14 4.14 13.74 -1.30
N LEU A 15 5.07 13.58 -0.34
CA LEU A 15 5.03 14.23 0.97
C LEU A 15 4.82 15.75 0.91
N PRO A 16 5.48 16.52 0.03
CA PRO A 16 5.24 17.96 -0.09
C PRO A 16 3.77 18.26 -0.41
N SER A 17 3.17 17.50 -1.32
CA SER A 17 1.77 17.66 -1.72
C SER A 17 0.78 17.13 -0.68
N LEU A 18 1.13 16.06 0.03
CA LEU A 18 0.30 15.44 1.07
C LEU A 18 0.25 16.29 2.35
N LEU A 19 1.38 16.88 2.73
CA LEU A 19 1.48 17.82 3.85
C LEU A 19 1.07 19.25 3.47
N ASN A 20 0.69 19.48 2.21
CA ASN A 20 0.36 20.81 1.67
C ASN A 20 1.49 21.83 1.91
N VAL A 21 2.74 21.35 1.89
CA VAL A 21 3.95 22.16 2.04
C VAL A 21 4.15 22.86 0.70
N GLY A 22 3.56 24.05 0.57
CA GLY A 22 3.53 24.83 -0.66
C GLY A 22 2.26 24.57 -1.48
N SER A 23 1.37 25.55 -1.55
CA SER A 23 0.03 25.46 -2.15
C SER A 23 -0.04 25.24 -3.68
N LYS A 24 1.01 24.70 -4.32
CA LYS A 24 1.09 24.48 -5.79
C LYS A 24 1.46 23.07 -6.24
N VAL A 25 1.70 22.11 -5.33
CA VAL A 25 2.35 20.84 -5.70
C VAL A 25 1.37 19.70 -6.03
N ALA A 26 0.07 19.88 -5.76
CA ALA A 26 -0.94 18.86 -6.05
C ALA A 26 -1.04 18.53 -7.55
N GLU A 27 -0.88 19.52 -8.44
CA GLU A 27 -0.95 19.31 -9.90
C GLU A 27 0.27 18.54 -10.44
N GLY A 28 1.48 18.78 -9.90
CA GLY A 28 2.71 18.11 -10.34
C GLY A 28 2.78 16.64 -9.93
N ALA A 29 2.35 16.32 -8.71
CA ALA A 29 2.33 14.95 -8.21
C ALA A 29 1.37 14.04 -9.00
N TYR A 30 0.18 14.55 -9.35
CA TYR A 30 -0.76 13.82 -10.20
C TYR A 30 -0.24 13.60 -11.63
N GLN A 31 0.47 14.58 -12.20
CA GLN A 31 1.03 14.49 -13.56
C GLN A 31 2.21 13.51 -13.63
N GLN A 32 3.05 13.45 -12.60
CA GLN A 32 4.26 12.61 -12.60
C GLN A 32 3.96 11.13 -12.27
N ALA A 33 2.98 10.86 -11.40
CA ALA A 33 2.68 9.51 -10.92
C ALA A 33 1.44 8.87 -11.52
N GLY A 34 0.60 9.68 -12.17
CA GLY A 34 -0.75 9.29 -12.53
C GLY A 34 -1.68 9.17 -11.31
N ALA A 35 -2.97 9.08 -11.58
CA ALA A 35 -3.99 8.99 -10.55
C ALA A 35 -3.81 7.76 -9.63
N ASP A 36 -3.25 6.66 -10.14
CA ASP A 36 -3.05 5.42 -9.38
C ASP A 36 -1.97 5.55 -8.30
N GLY A 37 -0.80 6.08 -8.65
CA GLY A 37 0.30 6.29 -7.71
C GLY A 37 -0.05 7.29 -6.61
N TRP A 38 -0.77 8.35 -6.98
CA TRP A 38 -1.23 9.35 -6.03
C TRP A 38 -2.32 8.84 -5.08
N ASP A 39 -3.28 8.05 -5.56
CA ASP A 39 -4.33 7.46 -4.72
C ASP A 39 -3.73 6.49 -3.69
N LYS A 40 -2.77 5.67 -4.11
CA LYS A 40 -1.97 4.81 -3.22
C LYS A 40 -1.19 5.62 -2.18
N ALA A 41 -0.49 6.68 -2.60
CA ALA A 41 0.25 7.54 -1.69
C ALA A 41 -0.67 8.17 -0.64
N LYS A 42 -1.85 8.65 -1.04
CA LYS A 42 -2.88 9.15 -0.12
C LYS A 42 -3.39 8.08 0.83
N ALA A 43 -3.66 6.87 0.35
CA ALA A 43 -4.15 5.78 1.18
C ALA A 43 -3.12 5.36 2.24
N ILE A 44 -1.85 5.21 1.85
CA ILE A 44 -0.74 4.91 2.77
C ILE A 44 -0.55 6.05 3.77
N TRP A 45 -0.48 7.29 3.29
CA TRP A 45 -0.27 8.45 4.13
C TRP A 45 -1.43 8.68 5.10
N GLY A 46 -2.68 8.51 4.67
CA GLY A 46 -3.85 8.68 5.55
C GLY A 46 -3.85 7.71 6.74
N LYS A 47 -3.22 6.53 6.59
CA LYS A 47 -3.04 5.55 7.67
C LYS A 47 -1.83 5.89 8.55
N LEU A 48 -0.75 6.39 7.97
CA LEU A 48 0.48 6.79 8.69
C LEU A 48 0.36 8.12 9.42
N GLN A 49 -0.29 9.12 8.82
CA GLN A 49 -0.44 10.48 9.31
C GLN A 49 -0.88 10.54 10.79
N PRO A 50 -1.96 9.87 11.25
CA PRO A 50 -2.36 9.97 12.65
C PRO A 50 -1.30 9.43 13.63
N LYS A 51 -0.50 8.44 13.21
CA LYS A 51 0.59 7.90 14.04
C LYS A 51 1.84 8.78 14.00
N VAL A 52 2.11 9.40 12.85
CA VAL A 52 3.17 10.37 12.67
C VAL A 52 2.87 11.64 13.47
N GLU A 53 1.64 12.15 13.44
CA GLU A 53 1.21 13.30 14.23
C GLU A 53 1.20 13.04 15.74
N ALA A 54 0.93 11.79 16.14
CA ALA A 54 1.04 11.37 17.54
C ALA A 54 2.50 11.34 18.05
N LYS A 55 3.50 11.39 17.17
CA LYS A 55 4.93 11.41 17.52
C LYS A 55 5.61 12.64 16.92
N GLU A 56 5.92 13.64 17.75
CA GLU A 56 6.59 14.87 17.29
C GLU A 56 7.84 14.59 16.44
N ALA A 57 8.71 13.67 16.86
CA ALA A 57 9.90 13.30 16.10
C ALA A 57 9.60 12.71 14.70
N ALA A 58 8.46 12.02 14.52
CA ALA A 58 8.03 11.52 13.22
C ALA A 58 7.45 12.64 12.36
N LYS A 59 6.70 13.56 12.98
CA LYS A 59 6.14 14.74 12.32
C LYS A 59 7.23 15.66 11.79
N GLU A 60 8.26 15.95 12.59
CA GLU A 60 9.42 16.73 12.17
C GLU A 60 10.13 16.05 10.99
N ALA A 61 10.47 14.77 11.13
CA ALA A 61 11.12 14.02 10.04
C ALA A 61 10.30 14.01 8.74
N ALA A 62 8.97 13.92 8.82
CA ALA A 62 8.10 13.98 7.64
C ALA A 62 8.11 15.37 6.98
N ALA A 63 8.12 16.44 7.78
CA ALA A 63 8.22 17.82 7.27
C ALA A 63 9.60 18.11 6.66
N ASP A 64 10.68 17.60 7.26
CA ASP A 64 12.03 17.68 6.73
C ASP A 64 12.15 17.00 5.35
N VAL A 65 11.68 15.74 5.23
CA VAL A 65 11.65 15.03 3.93
C VAL A 65 10.73 15.75 2.93
N ALA A 66 9.63 16.36 3.37
CA ALA A 66 8.77 17.13 2.46
C ALA A 66 9.44 18.40 1.93
N GLN A 67 10.40 18.97 2.67
CA GLN A 67 11.20 20.10 2.19
C GLN A 67 12.33 19.64 1.26
N LYS A 68 12.93 18.49 1.54
CA LYS A 68 13.99 17.89 0.71
C LYS A 68 13.74 16.40 0.49
N PRO A 69 12.89 16.04 -0.49
CA PRO A 69 12.54 14.65 -0.73
C PRO A 69 13.71 13.82 -1.28
N GLU A 70 14.79 14.45 -1.74
CA GLU A 70 15.98 13.81 -2.31
C GLU A 70 17.11 13.62 -1.26
N ASP A 71 16.93 14.15 -0.04
CA ASP A 71 17.94 14.10 1.00
C ASP A 71 17.93 12.75 1.72
N GLU A 72 18.98 11.96 1.53
CA GLU A 72 19.10 10.61 2.08
C GLU A 72 19.10 10.59 3.62
N ASP A 73 19.65 11.63 4.26
CA ASP A 73 19.74 11.71 5.71
C ASP A 73 18.35 11.95 6.33
N LEU A 74 17.57 12.84 5.71
CA LEU A 74 16.17 13.08 6.11
C LEU A 74 15.29 11.85 5.85
N GLN A 75 15.47 11.18 4.69
CA GLN A 75 14.78 9.92 4.40
C GLN A 75 15.12 8.84 5.44
N ALA A 76 16.38 8.73 5.84
CA ALA A 76 16.82 7.80 6.87
C ALA A 76 16.17 8.11 8.22
N SER A 77 16.07 9.38 8.60
CA SER A 77 15.38 9.80 9.82
C SER A 77 13.91 9.39 9.81
N LEU A 78 13.18 9.68 8.73
CA LEU A 78 11.78 9.27 8.57
C LEU A 78 11.63 7.74 8.59
N ARG A 79 12.54 7.01 7.96
CA ARG A 79 12.56 5.54 7.97
C ARG A 79 12.67 4.98 9.39
N VAL A 80 13.53 5.55 10.23
CA VAL A 80 13.68 5.12 11.63
C VAL A 80 12.41 5.40 12.44
N GLN A 81 11.78 6.56 12.26
CA GLN A 81 10.55 6.90 12.96
C GLN A 81 9.37 6.01 12.52
N LEU A 82 9.23 5.79 11.21
CA LEU A 82 8.23 4.86 10.66
C LEU A 82 8.47 3.45 11.16
N LYS A 83 9.71 2.97 11.21
CA LYS A 83 10.03 1.67 11.81
C LYS A 83 9.50 1.56 13.23
N LYS A 84 9.74 2.57 14.09
CA LYS A 84 9.22 2.57 15.47
C LYS A 84 7.69 2.62 15.55
N ILE A 85 7.01 3.20 14.56
CA ILE A 85 5.54 3.25 14.51
C ILE A 85 4.98 1.90 14.07
N LEU A 86 5.52 1.33 13.00
CA LEU A 86 5.09 0.08 12.40
C LEU A 86 5.44 -1.14 13.26
N ASP A 87 6.55 -1.08 13.99
CA ASP A 87 6.93 -2.10 14.97
C ASP A 87 5.97 -2.10 16.16
N ALA A 88 5.52 -0.92 16.59
CA ALA A 88 4.51 -0.76 17.63
C ALA A 88 3.09 -1.14 17.16
N ASP A 89 2.85 -1.16 15.84
CA ASP A 89 1.53 -1.33 15.25
C ASP A 89 1.63 -2.23 14.00
N THR A 90 1.88 -3.52 14.23
CA THR A 90 2.16 -4.47 13.15
C THR A 90 1.01 -4.59 12.16
N THR A 91 -0.24 -4.48 12.64
CA THR A 91 -1.45 -4.45 11.79
C THR A 91 -1.39 -3.31 10.77
N LEU A 92 -0.95 -2.12 11.19
CA LEU A 92 -0.77 -0.98 10.29
C LEU A 92 0.30 -1.25 9.24
N ALA A 93 1.39 -1.93 9.62
CA ALA A 93 2.45 -2.30 8.69
C ALA A 93 1.95 -3.26 7.61
N GLU A 94 1.12 -4.24 7.97
CA GLU A 94 0.52 -5.16 7.02
C GLU A 94 -0.47 -4.46 6.08
N GLU A 95 -1.33 -3.59 6.60
CA GLU A 95 -2.25 -2.77 5.80
C GLU A 95 -1.51 -1.93 4.74
N ILE A 96 -0.40 -1.28 5.13
CA ILE A 96 0.41 -0.48 4.21
C ILE A 96 1.09 -1.39 3.16
N ALA A 97 1.59 -2.56 3.57
CA ALA A 97 2.16 -3.54 2.64
C ALA A 97 1.13 -3.98 1.59
N GLN A 98 -0.11 -4.18 2.02
CA GLN A 98 -1.23 -4.55 1.14
C GLN A 98 -1.55 -3.41 0.17
N ILE A 99 -1.66 -2.16 0.62
CA ILE A 99 -1.95 -1.01 -0.27
C ILE A 99 -0.85 -0.81 -1.32
N LEU A 100 0.41 -0.97 -0.91
CA LEU A 100 1.56 -0.85 -1.81
C LEU A 100 1.55 -1.96 -2.87
N GLN A 101 1.28 -3.20 -2.46
CA GLN A 101 1.21 -4.37 -3.35
C GLN A 101 -0.08 -4.46 -4.17
N ALA A 102 -1.17 -3.83 -3.74
CA ALA A 102 -2.48 -3.92 -4.37
C ALA A 102 -2.49 -3.18 -5.71
N THR A 103 -1.96 -3.77 -6.77
CA THR A 103 -2.27 -3.36 -8.16
C THR A 103 -3.76 -3.58 -8.36
N LYS A 104 -4.54 -2.48 -8.46
CA LYS A 104 -6.01 -2.44 -8.57
C LYS A 104 -6.66 -3.80 -8.85
N SER A 105 -7.14 -4.45 -7.79
CA SER A 105 -8.37 -5.22 -7.89
C SER A 105 -9.38 -4.43 -7.10
N ASN A 106 -10.06 -3.55 -7.84
CA ASN A 106 -11.17 -2.79 -7.33
C ASN A 106 -12.32 -3.79 -7.15
N ASP A 107 -12.35 -4.50 -6.03
CA ASP A 107 -13.57 -5.12 -5.56
C ASP A 107 -13.55 -5.28 -4.06
N SER A 108 -14.63 -4.84 -3.46
CA SER A 108 -14.86 -4.90 -2.02
C SER A 108 -15.04 -6.35 -1.58
N SER A 109 -13.96 -7.02 -1.21
CA SER A 109 -14.06 -8.15 -0.29
C SER A 109 -12.73 -8.51 0.34
N VAL A 110 -12.72 -8.42 1.67
CA VAL A 110 -11.96 -9.21 2.64
C VAL A 110 -10.79 -10.06 2.11
N ASN A 111 -9.59 -9.70 2.60
CA ASN A 111 -8.49 -10.55 3.09
C ASN A 111 -8.20 -11.87 2.34
N LEU A 112 -6.95 -12.07 1.87
CA LEU A 112 -6.09 -13.19 2.30
C LEU A 112 -4.72 -13.20 1.58
N ASN A 113 -3.71 -13.40 2.42
CA ASN A 113 -2.30 -13.69 2.15
C ASN A 113 -2.12 -14.80 1.08
N ALA A 114 -1.52 -14.48 -0.07
CA ALA A 114 -1.09 -15.47 -1.06
C ALA A 114 0.42 -15.42 -1.24
N GLN A 115 1.13 -16.17 -0.39
CA GLN A 115 2.50 -16.58 -0.65
C GLN A 115 2.46 -17.71 -1.70
N ALA A 116 2.70 -17.36 -2.96
CA ALA A 116 2.78 -18.35 -4.04
C ALA A 116 4.21 -18.90 -4.15
N TYR A 117 4.51 -19.95 -3.38
CA TYR A 117 5.51 -20.96 -3.74
C TYR A 117 4.79 -22.30 -3.84
N GLY A 118 4.60 -22.78 -5.07
CA GLY A 118 4.18 -24.15 -5.35
C GLY A 118 2.67 -24.40 -5.25
N GLU A 119 2.08 -24.69 -6.42
CA GLU A 119 0.89 -25.53 -6.66
C GLU A 119 -0.32 -25.50 -5.70
N SER A 120 -1.48 -25.18 -6.31
CA SER A 120 -2.86 -25.28 -5.82
C SER A 120 -3.37 -24.18 -4.87
N ILE A 121 -4.11 -23.23 -5.45
CA ILE A 121 -4.99 -22.33 -4.70
C ILE A 121 -6.27 -23.10 -4.36
N GLN A 122 -6.47 -23.42 -3.09
CA GLN A 122 -7.77 -23.90 -2.59
C GLN A 122 -8.53 -22.73 -1.94
N ILE A 123 -9.61 -22.31 -2.60
CA ILE A 123 -10.56 -21.29 -2.13
C ILE A 123 -11.62 -21.97 -1.24
N ASN A 124 -11.59 -21.67 0.06
CA ASN A 124 -12.69 -22.01 0.99
C ASN A 124 -13.47 -20.72 1.33
N THR A 125 -14.47 -20.41 0.52
CA THR A 125 -15.45 -19.35 0.81
C THR A 125 -16.49 -19.92 1.78
N ALA A 126 -16.51 -19.38 3.00
CA ALA A 126 -17.55 -19.70 3.98
C ALA A 126 -18.92 -19.22 3.44
N GLY A 127 -19.77 -20.17 3.04
CA GLY A 127 -21.16 -19.94 2.63
C GLY A 127 -21.41 -20.15 1.14
N ASN A 128 -21.90 -21.34 0.80
CA ASN A 128 -22.40 -21.78 -0.50
C ASN A 128 -21.35 -22.29 -1.50
N VAL A 129 -20.99 -23.56 -1.35
CA VAL A 129 -20.32 -24.39 -2.36
C VAL A 129 -21.23 -24.58 -3.58
N ASN A 130 -21.25 -23.62 -4.50
CA ASN A 130 -21.68 -23.92 -5.87
C ASN A 130 -20.50 -24.57 -6.57
N ASN A 131 -20.42 -25.89 -6.48
CA ASN A 131 -19.62 -26.72 -7.35
C ASN A 131 -20.44 -26.94 -8.64
N PRO A 132 -20.26 -26.18 -9.73
CA PRO A 132 -20.65 -26.72 -11.02
C PRO A 132 -19.66 -27.85 -11.31
N THR A 133 -20.05 -29.06 -10.92
CA THR A 133 -19.47 -30.29 -11.44
C THR A 133 -19.44 -30.14 -12.96
N TYR A 134 -18.26 -29.85 -13.52
CA TYR A 134 -18.02 -30.04 -14.94
C TYR A 134 -18.03 -31.54 -15.18
N ASP A 135 -19.23 -32.07 -15.36
CA ASP A 135 -19.45 -33.44 -15.79
C ASP A 135 -19.00 -33.52 -17.25
N LEU A 136 -17.73 -33.90 -17.43
CA LEU A 136 -17.13 -34.26 -18.72
C LEU A 136 -17.73 -35.60 -19.22
N ARG A 137 -19.06 -35.68 -19.39
CA ARG A 137 -19.68 -36.78 -20.13
C ARG A 137 -19.58 -36.54 -21.63
N ARG A 138 -18.49 -37.10 -22.14
CA ARG A 138 -18.32 -37.61 -23.50
C ARG A 138 -19.60 -38.15 -24.14
N TYR A 139 -19.66 -37.95 -25.46
CA TYR A 139 -20.41 -38.69 -26.50
C TYR A 139 -21.94 -38.46 -26.46
N ASP A 140 -22.63 -38.16 -27.55
CA ASP A 140 -22.56 -38.78 -28.87
C ASP A 140 -23.29 -37.90 -29.90
N ASN A 141 -22.81 -37.92 -31.14
CA ASN A 141 -23.39 -37.23 -32.30
C ASN A 141 -24.39 -38.17 -33.00
N PRO A 142 -25.62 -37.73 -33.30
CA PRO A 142 -26.39 -38.35 -34.37
C PRO A 142 -26.69 -37.37 -35.51
N LYS A 143 -26.08 -37.71 -36.65
CA LYS A 143 -26.46 -37.60 -38.07
C LYS A 143 -27.45 -36.52 -38.51
#